data_AF-A0A9D8GSB7-F1
#
_entry.id   AF-A0A9D8GSB7-F1
#
_cell.length_a   1.000
_cell.length_b   1.000
_cell.length_c   1.000
_cell.angle_alpha   90.00
_cell.angle_beta   90.00
_cell.angle_gamma   90.00
#
_symmetry.space_group_name_H-M   'P 1'
#
loop_
_entity.id
_entity.type
_entity.pdbx_description
1 polymer ?
#
loop_
_entity_poly.entity_id
_entity_poly.type
_entity_poly.pdbx_seq_one_letter_code
_entity_poly.pdbx_strand_id
1 'polypeptide(L)' 'CTLSHRLGEWSAEAAASIVTTRATLDAIVLRKTTPPEAIQAGKLRIEGDASRLVLLFGMLDQPSGLMFDILTPGEGRA' A
#
# COMPACT_ATOMS: atom_id res chain seq x y z
N CYS A 1 8.90 6.06 -12.37
CA CYS A 1 7.89 4.97 -12.38
C CYS A 1 6.56 5.52 -11.86
N THR A 2 5.43 5.03 -12.36
CA THR A 2 4.09 5.54 -12.02
C THR A 2 3.22 4.40 -11.50
N LEU A 3 2.52 4.61 -10.37
CA LEU A 3 1.51 3.67 -9.88
C LEU A 3 0.21 3.86 -10.68
N SER A 4 -0.30 2.78 -11.28
CA SER A 4 -1.56 2.80 -12.04
C SER A 4 -2.51 1.70 -11.55
N HIS A 5 -3.81 1.91 -11.78
CA HIS A 5 -4.86 0.96 -11.44
C HIS A 5 -5.87 0.90 -12.59
N ARG A 6 -6.37 -0.30 -12.90
CA ARG A 6 -7.42 -0.55 -13.90
C ARG A 6 -8.54 -1.35 -13.26
N LEU A 7 -9.77 -0.83 -13.30
CA LEU A 7 -10.92 -1.46 -12.67
C LEU A 7 -11.47 -2.57 -13.55
N GLY A 8 -11.67 -3.76 -12.99
CA GLY A 8 -12.28 -4.89 -13.70
C GLY A 8 -11.34 -5.60 -14.70
N GLU A 9 -10.05 -5.28 -14.69
CA GLU A 9 -9.03 -5.95 -15.50
C GLU A 9 -8.08 -6.76 -14.60
N TRP A 10 -7.74 -7.98 -15.05
CA TRP A 10 -6.73 -8.84 -14.42
C TRP A 10 -5.72 -9.29 -15.47
N SER A 11 -4.44 -9.35 -15.10
CA SER A 11 -3.37 -9.87 -15.96
C SER A 11 -3.05 -11.31 -15.60
N ALA A 12 -2.91 -12.17 -16.62
CA ALA A 12 -2.39 -13.53 -16.44
C ALA A 12 -0.91 -13.55 -16.00
N GLU A 13 -0.19 -12.46 -16.24
CA GLU A 13 1.23 -12.29 -15.88
C GLU A 13 1.41 -11.50 -14.57
N ALA A 14 0.35 -11.35 -13.77
CA ALA A 14 0.46 -10.68 -12.48
C ALA A 14 1.41 -11.46 -11.54
N ALA A 15 2.41 -10.76 -10.98
CA ALA A 15 3.34 -11.37 -10.03
C ALA A 15 2.67 -11.82 -8.71
N ALA A 16 1.54 -11.19 -8.36
CA ALA A 16 0.71 -11.58 -7.23
C ALA A 16 -0.76 -11.21 -7.46
N SER A 17 -1.66 -12.04 -6.94
CA SER A 17 -3.11 -11.80 -6.90
C SER A 17 -3.55 -11.70 -5.44
N ILE A 18 -4.34 -10.67 -5.12
CA ILE A 18 -4.72 -10.37 -3.73
C ILE A 18 -6.25 -10.39 -3.62
N VAL A 19 -6.76 -11.11 -2.63
CA VAL A 19 -8.18 -11.14 -2.29
C VAL A 19 -8.36 -10.64 -0.87
N THR A 20 -9.19 -9.62 -0.70
CA THR A 20 -9.48 -8.98 0.58
C THR A 20 -10.83 -8.25 0.49
N THR A 21 -11.30 -7.71 1.61
CA THR A 21 -12.49 -6.83 1.63
C THR A 21 -12.08 -5.37 1.53
N ARG A 22 -13.00 -4.50 1.07
CA ARG A 22 -12.78 -3.05 1.08
C ARG A 22 -12.46 -2.52 2.48
N ALA A 23 -13.19 -2.99 3.50
CA ALA A 23 -12.96 -2.59 4.89
C ALA A 23 -11.56 -2.97 5.39
N THR A 24 -11.07 -4.17 5.04
CA THR A 24 -9.70 -4.60 5.38
C THR A 24 -8.66 -3.74 4.67
N LEU A 25 -8.84 -3.46 3.36
CA LEU A 25 -7.93 -2.60 2.62
C LEU A 25 -7.88 -1.18 3.21
N ASP A 26 -9.03 -0.59 3.52
CA ASP A 26 -9.12 0.73 4.15
C ASP A 26 -8.39 0.73 5.50
N ALA A 27 -8.54 -0.33 6.31
CA ALA A 27 -7.83 -0.45 7.58
C ALA A 27 -6.29 -0.52 7.40
N ILE A 28 -5.81 -1.20 6.36
CA ILE A 28 -4.37 -1.26 6.03
C ILE A 28 -3.86 0.11 5.59
N VAL A 29 -4.56 0.79 4.67
CA VAL A 29 -4.17 2.12 4.17
C VAL A 29 -4.17 3.16 5.29
N LEU A 30 -5.15 3.09 6.20
CA LEU A 30 -5.24 3.93 7.39
C LEU A 30 -4.31 3.48 8.52
N ARG A 31 -3.49 2.44 8.32
CA ARG A 31 -2.53 1.90 9.28
C ARG A 31 -3.16 1.44 10.61
N LYS A 32 -4.42 1.04 10.58
CA LYS A 32 -5.13 0.43 11.72
C LYS A 32 -4.83 -1.08 11.87
N THR A 33 -4.26 -1.69 10.84
CA THR A 33 -3.76 -3.07 10.82
C THR A 33 -2.66 -3.18 9.76
N THR A 34 -1.85 -4.24 9.81
CA THR A 34 -0.79 -4.52 8.84
C THR A 34 -1.17 -5.69 7.90
N PRO A 35 -0.60 -5.77 6.69
CA PRO A 35 -0.84 -6.91 5.80
C PRO A 35 -0.53 -8.28 6.44
N PRO A 36 0.58 -8.48 7.19
CA PRO A 36 0.83 -9.74 7.90
C PRO A 36 -0.25 -10.10 8.92
N GLU A 37 -0.75 -9.15 9.71
CA GLU A 37 -1.85 -9.38 10.66
C GLU A 37 -3.14 -9.76 9.95
N ALA A 38 -3.47 -9.10 8.84
CA ALA A 38 -4.66 -9.39 8.05
C ALA A 38 -4.61 -10.79 7.43
N ILE A 39 -3.42 -11.28 7.05
CA ILE A 39 -3.20 -12.65 6.57
C ILE A 39 -3.44 -13.64 7.71
N GLN A 40 -2.81 -13.43 8.87
CA GLN A 40 -2.98 -14.31 10.04
C GLN A 40 -4.43 -14.38 10.50
N ALA A 41 -5.17 -13.27 10.42
CA ALA A 41 -6.59 -13.20 10.73
C ALA A 41 -7.51 -13.78 9.63
N GLY A 42 -6.96 -14.28 8.51
CA GLY A 42 -7.73 -14.84 7.38
C GLY A 42 -8.51 -13.79 6.58
N LYS A 43 -8.23 -12.49 6.78
CA LYS A 43 -8.92 -11.36 6.13
C LYS A 43 -8.27 -10.93 4.81
N LEU A 44 -7.07 -11.43 4.52
CA LEU A 44 -6.31 -11.14 3.32
C LEU A 44 -5.65 -12.42 2.82
N ARG A 45 -5.83 -12.73 1.54
CA ARG A 45 -5.23 -13.88 0.87
C ARG A 45 -4.36 -13.39 -0.28
N ILE A 46 -3.17 -13.94 -0.41
CA ILE A 46 -2.25 -13.63 -1.52
C ILE A 46 -1.91 -14.93 -2.25
N GLU A 47 -2.01 -14.91 -3.56
CA GLU A 47 -1.48 -15.93 -4.46
C GLU A 47 -0.28 -15.32 -5.21
N GLY A 48 0.77 -16.12 -5.45
CA GLY A 48 2.00 -15.63 -6.07
C GLY A 48 3.00 -15.04 -5.07
N ASP A 49 3.76 -14.03 -5.49
CA ASP A 49 4.86 -13.44 -4.71
C ASP A 49 4.35 -12.38 -3.71
N ALA A 50 4.18 -12.81 -2.45
CA ALA A 50 3.71 -11.95 -1.35
C ALA A 50 4.65 -10.77 -1.05
N SER A 51 5.93 -10.85 -1.41
CA SER A 51 6.88 -9.75 -1.17
C SER A 51 6.54 -8.50 -1.98
N ARG A 52 5.85 -8.65 -3.12
CA ARG A 52 5.43 -7.53 -4.00
C ARG A 52 4.50 -6.55 -3.30
N LEU A 53 3.59 -7.06 -2.47
CA LEU A 53 2.68 -6.20 -1.70
C LEU A 53 3.44 -5.40 -0.64
N VAL A 54 4.40 -6.04 0.04
CA VAL A 54 5.24 -5.39 1.06
C VAL A 54 6.10 -4.30 0.41
N LEU A 55 6.74 -4.60 -0.72
CA LEU A 55 7.53 -3.63 -1.48
C LEU A 55 6.69 -2.44 -1.96
N LEU A 56 5.46 -2.68 -2.45
CA LEU A 56 4.55 -1.62 -2.86
C LEU A 56 4.27 -0.65 -1.70
N PHE A 57 3.87 -1.16 -0.54
CA PHE A 57 3.60 -0.30 0.62
C PHE A 57 4.85 0.37 1.17
N GLY A 58 6.03 -0.27 1.04
CA GLY A 58 7.31 0.33 1.41
C GLY A 58 7.75 1.50 0.52
N MET A 59 7.26 1.56 -0.72
CA MET A 59 7.51 2.70 -1.63
C MET A 59 6.58 3.89 -1.37
N LEU A 60 5.50 3.72 -0.60
CA LEU A 60 4.61 4.82 -0.26
C LEU A 60 5.25 5.64 0.86
N ASP A 61 5.40 6.93 0.61
CA ASP A 61 5.95 7.84 1.61
C ASP A 61 5.11 7.84 2.88
N GLN A 62 5.77 8.02 4.02
CA GLN A 62 5.03 8.18 5.26
C GLN A 62 4.38 9.56 5.27
N PRO A 63 3.21 9.73 5.91
CA PRO A 63 2.67 11.05 6.17
C PRO A 63 3.71 11.85 6.97
N SER A 64 4.44 12.72 6.28
CA SER A 64 5.21 13.78 6.91
C SER A 64 4.22 14.78 7.51
N GLY A 65 4.64 15.51 8.55
CA GLY A 65 3.78 16.47 9.22
C GLY A 65 3.12 17.42 8.21
N LEU A 66 1.91 17.90 8.54
CA LEU A 66 1.14 18.82 7.67
C LEU A 66 1.84 20.18 7.46
N MET A 67 2.93 20.44 8.19
CA MET A 67 3.70 21.66 8.14
C MET A 67 4.82 21.51 7.11
N PHE A 68 4.67 22.13 5.96
CA PHE A 68 5.74 22.36 4.99
C PHE A 68 6.16 23.84 5.03
N ASP A 69 7.39 24.13 4.64
CA ASP A 69 7.89 25.50 4.62
C ASP A 69 7.11 26.35 3.60
N ILE A 70 6.55 27.47 4.06
CA ILE A 70 5.76 28.40 3.22
C ILE A 70 6.63 29.58 2.75
N LEU A 71 7.49 30.11 3.64
CA LEU A 71 8.26 31.34 3.41
C LEU A 71 9.71 31.10 2.98
N THR A 72 10.18 29.85 3.05
CA THR A 72 11.52 29.43 2.63
C THR A 72 11.40 28.24 1.70
N PRO A 73 12.38 28.02 0.78
CA PRO A 73 12.49 26.75 0.08
C PRO A 73 12.47 25.60 1.08
N GLY A 74 11.81 24.49 0.72
CA GLY A 74 11.68 23.32 1.58
C GLY A 74 13.00 22.60 1.77
N GLU A 75 13.89 23.13 2.60
CA GLU A 75 15.19 22.55 2.94
C GLU A 75 15.10 21.42 3.98
N GLY A 76 13.90 21.12 4.50
CA GLY A 76 13.67 20.17 5.60
C GLY A 76 13.07 18.81 5.23
N ARG A 77 13.41 18.20 4.08
CA ARG A 77 13.20 16.76 3.86
C ARG A 77 14.55 16.04 3.95
N ALA A 78 14.98 15.73 5.18
CA ALA A 78 16.02 14.76 5.45
C ALA A 78 15.40 13.42 5.84
#